data_AF-A0A8H9KV92-F1
#
_entry.id   AF-A0A8H9KV92-F1
#
_cell.length_a   1.000
_cell.length_b   1.000
_cell.length_c   1.000
_cell.angle_alpha   90.00
_cell.angle_beta   90.00
_cell.angle_gamma   90.00
#
_symmetry.space_group_name_H-M   'P 1'
#
loop_
_entity.id
_entity.type
_entity.pdbx_description
1 polymer ?
#
loop_
_entity_poly.entity_id
_entity_poly.type
_entity_poly.pdbx_seq_one_letter_code
_entity_poly.pdbx_strand_id
1 'polypeptide(L)'
;MNIQSFRIILYIYPTLNIMNKPIYFLLFLLLLTSCADFIEYPLEKEYVVLKAPADSLITRDSVITFWWDTHQDAKYYRIQIVSPSFEKSEQLIVDSLVDKNQFRIELNQGVYQWQARPENDGSVGLFQERRTLRIIK
;
A
#
# COMPACT_ATOMS: atom_id res chain seq x y z
N MET A 1 7.20 48.70 77.23
CA MET A 1 8.48 47.96 77.23
C MET A 1 8.28 46.79 76.27
N ASN A 2 8.46 47.01 74.96
CA ASN A 2 9.59 46.55 74.13
C ASN A 2 9.86 45.05 74.35
N ILE A 3 9.73 44.17 73.35
CA ILE A 3 10.78 43.91 72.35
C ILE A 3 10.19 43.44 71.01
N GLN A 4 10.81 43.97 69.95
CA GLN A 4 10.76 43.60 68.54
C GLN A 4 11.44 42.26 68.23
N SER A 5 10.88 41.48 67.29
CA SER A 5 11.63 40.73 66.26
C SER A 5 10.64 40.10 65.25
N PHE A 6 10.40 40.73 64.11
CA PHE A 6 11.04 40.49 62.79
C PHE A 6 10.95 39.06 62.21
N ARG A 7 10.21 38.98 61.09
CA ARG A 7 10.28 38.02 59.96
C ARG A 7 9.77 36.61 60.28
N ILE A 8 8.89 35.98 59.50
CA ILE A 8 9.00 35.62 58.08
C ILE A 8 7.56 35.53 57.52
N ILE A 9 7.14 36.47 56.67
CA ILE A 9 6.95 36.27 55.22
C ILE A 9 5.99 35.12 54.86
N LEU A 10 4.78 35.56 54.46
CA LEU A 10 4.00 35.14 53.30
C LEU A 10 3.70 33.64 53.14
N TYR A 11 2.49 33.22 53.52
CA TYR A 11 1.69 32.35 52.68
C TYR A 11 0.27 32.90 52.57
N ILE A 12 0.11 33.75 51.56
CA ILE A 12 -1.15 34.26 51.05
C ILE A 12 -1.73 33.20 50.10
N TYR A 13 -3.06 33.14 50.05
CA TYR A 13 -3.95 32.48 49.08
C TYR A 13 -4.37 31.03 49.37
N PRO A 14 -5.51 30.80 50.04
CA PRO A 14 -6.36 29.67 49.71
C PRO A 14 -7.22 30.01 48.48
N THR A 15 -7.49 28.97 47.68
CA THR A 15 -8.49 28.89 46.59
C THR A 15 -8.17 29.63 45.28
N LEU A 16 -7.40 28.98 44.39
CA LEU A 16 -7.45 29.26 42.96
C LEU A 16 -7.47 27.95 42.15
N ASN A 17 -8.60 27.70 41.48
CA ASN A 17 -8.83 26.76 40.39
C ASN A 17 -8.47 25.27 40.60
N ILE A 18 -9.39 24.53 41.20
CA ILE A 18 -9.45 23.06 41.16
C ILE A 18 -10.61 22.63 40.25
N MET A 19 -10.55 22.97 38.96
CA MET A 19 -11.41 22.43 37.91
C MET A 19 -10.83 22.97 36.61
N ASN A 20 -10.42 22.07 35.70
CA ASN A 20 -9.88 22.26 34.33
C ASN A 20 -8.56 21.50 34.08
N LYS A 21 -7.77 21.17 35.10
CA LYS A 21 -6.55 20.33 34.93
C LYS A 21 -6.80 18.88 34.48
N PRO A 22 -7.84 18.15 34.95
CA PRO A 22 -8.05 16.78 34.50
C PRO A 22 -8.57 16.71 33.05
N ILE A 23 -9.18 17.79 32.54
CA ILE A 23 -9.71 17.81 31.17
C ILE A 23 -8.59 17.94 30.14
N TYR A 24 -7.57 18.76 30.40
CA TYR A 24 -6.38 18.82 29.53
C TYR A 24 -5.59 17.52 29.55
N PHE A 25 -5.54 16.84 30.70
CA PHE A 25 -4.91 15.52 30.82
C PHE A 25 -5.68 14.45 30.04
N LEU A 26 -7.02 14.47 30.10
CA LEU A 26 -7.88 13.57 29.32
C LEU A 26 -7.81 13.88 27.81
N LEU A 27 -7.79 15.15 27.43
CA LEU A 27 -7.63 15.59 26.03
C LEU A 27 -6.24 15.19 25.49
N PHE A 28 -5.21 15.29 26.33
CA PHE A 28 -3.86 14.81 26.02
C PHE A 28 -3.82 13.28 25.89
N LEU A 29 -4.55 12.54 26.74
CA LEU A 29 -4.66 11.08 26.64
C LEU A 29 -5.38 10.62 25.37
N LEU A 30 -6.40 11.37 24.93
CA LEU A 30 -7.14 11.11 23.69
C LEU A 30 -6.29 11.39 22.44
N LEU A 31 -5.24 12.21 22.53
CA LEU A 31 -4.26 12.41 21.44
C LEU A 31 -3.22 11.28 21.35
N LEU A 32 -3.11 10.40 22.36
CA LEU A 32 -2.17 9.28 22.37
C LEU A 32 -2.73 8.01 21.70
N THR A 33 -4.01 7.99 21.28
CA THR A 33 -4.58 6.84 20.55
C THR A 33 -4.28 6.96 19.06
N SER A 34 -3.00 7.02 18.70
CA SER A 34 -2.53 6.94 17.32
C SER A 34 -1.75 5.65 17.14
N CYS A 35 -2.48 4.56 16.88
CA CYS A 35 -2.25 3.63 15.78
C CYS A 35 -3.12 2.42 16.09
N ALA A 36 -4.32 2.35 15.49
CA ALA A 36 -4.95 1.05 15.33
C ALA A 36 -4.12 0.34 14.27
N ASP A 37 -3.21 -0.54 14.71
CA ASP A 37 -2.42 -1.35 13.81
C ASP A 37 -3.38 -2.29 13.08
N PHE A 38 -3.73 -1.96 11.83
CA PHE A 38 -4.47 -2.85 10.96
C PHE A 38 -3.49 -3.95 10.56
N ILE A 39 -3.66 -5.14 11.13
CA ILE A 39 -2.77 -6.26 10.85
C ILE A 39 -2.96 -6.66 9.38
N GLU A 40 -1.96 -6.34 8.55
CA GLU A 40 -1.86 -6.86 7.19
C GLU A 40 -1.21 -8.24 7.22
N TYR A 41 -1.79 -9.19 6.49
CA TYR A 41 -1.20 -10.50 6.34
C TYR A 41 -0.04 -10.45 5.33
N PRO A 42 1.09 -11.12 5.64
CA PRO A 42 2.25 -11.20 4.76
C PRO A 42 1.91 -11.90 3.44
N LEU A 43 2.38 -11.35 2.32
CA LEU A 43 2.14 -11.85 0.98
C LEU A 43 3.30 -12.64 0.37
N GLU A 44 4.47 -12.78 1.02
CA GLU A 44 5.72 -13.24 0.39
C GLU A 44 5.65 -14.65 -0.24
N LYS A 45 4.62 -15.43 0.08
CA LYS A 45 4.36 -16.77 -0.49
C LYS A 45 3.11 -16.83 -1.36
N GLU A 46 2.38 -15.73 -1.44
CA GLU A 46 1.11 -15.60 -2.15
C GLU A 46 1.32 -15.11 -3.57
N TYR A 47 0.38 -15.44 -4.45
CA TYR A 47 0.36 -15.01 -5.84
C TYR A 47 -1.09 -14.85 -6.30
N VAL A 48 -1.27 -14.19 -7.45
CA VAL A 48 -2.58 -14.11 -8.12
C VAL A 48 -2.63 -15.05 -9.31
N VAL A 49 -3.80 -15.61 -9.59
CA VAL A 49 -4.01 -16.44 -10.78
C VAL A 49 -4.28 -15.54 -11.99
N LEU A 50 -3.42 -15.60 -12.99
CA LEU A 50 -3.60 -14.87 -14.25
C LEU A 50 -4.80 -15.45 -15.04
N LYS A 51 -5.61 -14.59 -15.67
CA LYS A 51 -6.83 -15.03 -16.36
C LYS A 51 -6.86 -14.70 -17.84
N ALA A 52 -6.73 -13.42 -18.20
CA ALA A 52 -6.53 -13.06 -19.60
C ALA A 52 -5.41 -12.02 -19.77
N PRO A 53 -4.74 -11.99 -20.94
CA PRO A 53 -4.83 -12.97 -22.03
C PRO A 53 -4.55 -14.41 -21.61
N ALA A 54 -5.17 -15.38 -22.30
CA ALA A 54 -4.80 -16.78 -22.15
C ALA A 54 -3.32 -16.94 -22.52
N ASP A 55 -2.64 -17.90 -21.92
CA ASP A 55 -1.24 -18.13 -22.27
C ASP A 55 -1.12 -18.49 -23.76
N SER A 56 -0.06 -17.98 -24.38
CA SER A 56 0.25 -18.14 -25.80
C SER A 56 -0.83 -17.64 -26.76
N LEU A 57 -1.67 -16.67 -26.34
CA LEU A 57 -2.68 -16.05 -27.20
C LEU A 57 -2.02 -15.39 -28.43
N ILE A 58 -2.59 -15.63 -29.61
CA ILE A 58 -2.27 -14.91 -30.85
C ILE A 58 -3.52 -14.12 -31.26
N THR A 59 -3.40 -12.81 -31.42
CA THR A 59 -4.54 -11.94 -31.75
C THR A 59 -4.13 -10.83 -32.74
N ARG A 60 -5.13 -10.21 -33.38
CA ARG A 60 -5.00 -8.97 -34.16
C ARG A 60 -5.43 -7.73 -33.38
N ASP A 61 -6.04 -7.92 -32.21
CA ASP A 61 -6.47 -6.81 -31.36
C ASP A 61 -5.24 -6.11 -30.77
N SER A 62 -5.13 -4.79 -30.99
CA SER A 62 -4.08 -3.97 -30.36
C SER A 62 -4.42 -3.61 -28.92
N VAL A 63 -5.71 -3.57 -28.58
CA VAL A 63 -6.16 -3.16 -27.25
C VAL A 63 -6.43 -4.37 -26.37
N ILE A 64 -5.54 -4.57 -25.40
CA ILE A 64 -5.52 -5.75 -24.56
C ILE A 64 -5.93 -5.37 -23.14
N THR A 65 -6.78 -6.20 -22.54
CA THR A 65 -7.11 -6.12 -21.11
C THR A 65 -6.48 -7.32 -20.40
N PHE A 66 -5.45 -7.03 -19.62
CA PHE A 66 -4.83 -7.98 -18.71
C PHE A 66 -5.66 -8.05 -17.44
N TRP A 67 -5.99 -9.24 -16.95
CA TRP A 67 -6.70 -9.39 -15.67
C TRP A 67 -6.37 -10.71 -14.97
N TRP A 68 -6.52 -10.69 -13.65
CA TRP A 68 -6.18 -11.77 -12.73
C TRP A 68 -7.21 -11.84 -11.60
N ASP A 69 -7.16 -12.91 -10.80
CA ASP A 69 -8.00 -13.04 -9.61
C ASP A 69 -7.57 -12.03 -8.53
N THR A 70 -8.55 -11.50 -7.80
CA THR A 70 -8.27 -10.68 -6.62
C THR A 70 -7.69 -11.53 -5.49
N HIS A 71 -6.79 -10.97 -4.69
CA HIS A 71 -6.32 -11.54 -3.44
C HIS A 71 -6.87 -10.73 -2.27
N GLN A 72 -7.41 -11.39 -1.24
CA GLN A 72 -8.12 -10.74 -0.14
C GLN A 72 -7.23 -9.78 0.68
N ASP A 73 -5.94 -10.12 0.82
CA ASP A 73 -4.96 -9.36 1.60
C ASP A 73 -4.15 -8.37 0.73
N ALA A 74 -4.48 -8.27 -0.56
CA ALA A 74 -3.81 -7.33 -1.48
C ALA A 74 -4.57 -6.01 -1.56
N LYS A 75 -3.84 -4.91 -1.41
CA LYS A 75 -4.36 -3.55 -1.66
C LYS A 75 -4.12 -3.13 -3.10
N TYR A 76 -3.02 -3.61 -3.68
CA TYR A 76 -2.57 -3.27 -5.01
C TYR A 76 -2.06 -4.52 -5.74
N TYR A 77 -1.79 -4.33 -7.02
CA TYR A 77 -1.16 -5.33 -7.86
C TYR A 77 -0.10 -4.67 -8.71
N ARG A 78 1.07 -5.30 -8.77
CA ARG A 78 2.11 -4.90 -9.71
C ARG A 78 1.99 -5.72 -10.97
N ILE A 79 1.77 -5.05 -12.09
CA ILE A 79 1.81 -5.65 -13.43
C ILE A 79 3.11 -5.27 -14.13
N GLN A 80 3.72 -6.26 -14.79
CA GLN A 80 4.86 -6.06 -15.67
C GLN A 80 4.58 -6.66 -17.04
N ILE A 81 4.96 -5.92 -18.09
CA ILE A 81 4.87 -6.35 -19.49
C ILE A 81 6.19 -6.03 -20.17
N VAL A 82 6.79 -7.03 -20.81
CA VAL A 82 8.06 -6.91 -21.53
C VAL A 82 7.93 -7.47 -22.94
N SER A 83 8.87 -7.09 -23.81
CA SER A 83 9.03 -7.65 -25.15
C SER A 83 10.50 -8.05 -25.38
N PRO A 84 10.78 -9.21 -26.00
CA PRO A 84 9.85 -10.31 -26.28
C PRO A 84 9.54 -11.19 -25.06
N SER A 85 10.48 -11.33 -24.13
CA SER A 85 10.35 -12.21 -22.95
C SER A 85 11.16 -11.69 -21.77
N PHE A 86 10.89 -12.14 -20.55
CA PHE A 86 11.65 -11.71 -19.37
C PHE A 86 13.10 -12.24 -19.37
N GLU A 87 13.38 -13.39 -20.00
CA GLU A 87 14.75 -13.94 -20.15
C GLU A 87 15.59 -13.18 -21.16
N LYS A 88 14.93 -12.62 -22.19
CA LYS A 88 15.57 -11.93 -23.31
C LYS A 88 14.90 -10.57 -23.52
N SER A 89 14.69 -9.83 -22.44
CA SER A 89 13.95 -8.58 -22.48
C SER A 89 14.74 -7.54 -23.27
N GLU A 90 14.17 -7.11 -24.39
CA GLU A 90 14.68 -5.99 -25.18
C GLU A 90 14.05 -4.68 -24.73
N GLN A 91 12.77 -4.74 -24.29
CA GLN A 91 12.00 -3.57 -23.87
C GLN A 91 11.13 -3.88 -22.65
N LEU A 92 11.18 -2.99 -21.65
CA LEU A 92 10.18 -2.90 -20.59
C LEU A 92 9.04 -2.01 -21.07
N ILE A 93 7.88 -2.60 -21.31
CA ILE A 93 6.70 -1.88 -21.82
C ILE A 93 5.92 -1.27 -20.66
N VAL A 94 5.74 -2.06 -19.59
CA VAL A 94 4.99 -1.65 -18.38
C VAL A 94 5.69 -2.20 -17.14
N ASP A 95 5.84 -1.35 -16.13
CA ASP A 95 5.95 -1.73 -14.70
C ASP A 95 5.06 -0.75 -13.94
N SER A 96 3.95 -1.22 -13.39
CA SER A 96 2.95 -0.34 -12.81
C SER A 96 2.25 -0.99 -11.61
N LEU A 97 1.99 -0.17 -10.59
CA LEU A 97 1.19 -0.52 -9.44
C LEU A 97 -0.24 -0.03 -9.67
N VAL A 98 -1.21 -0.93 -9.59
CA VAL A 98 -2.63 -0.64 -9.82
C VAL A 98 -3.48 -1.12 -8.65
N ASP A 99 -4.59 -0.44 -8.39
CA ASP A 99 -5.55 -0.76 -7.32
C ASP A 99 -6.66 -1.73 -7.77
N LYS A 100 -6.72 -2.03 -9.07
CA LYS A 100 -7.69 -2.98 -9.66
C LYS A 100 -6.99 -4.24 -10.12
N ASN A 101 -7.74 -5.33 -10.23
CA ASN A 101 -7.26 -6.61 -10.73
C ASN A 101 -7.22 -6.71 -12.27
N GLN A 102 -7.19 -5.55 -12.95
CA GLN A 102 -7.13 -5.47 -14.40
C GLN A 102 -6.35 -4.24 -14.86
N PHE A 103 -5.71 -4.35 -16.02
CA PHE A 103 -4.95 -3.30 -16.67
C PHE A 103 -5.20 -3.33 -18.18
N ARG A 104 -5.62 -2.19 -18.75
CA ARG A 104 -5.96 -2.07 -20.18
C ARG A 104 -4.95 -1.16 -20.87
N ILE A 105 -4.39 -1.62 -21.98
CA ILE A 105 -3.36 -0.91 -22.74
C ILE A 105 -3.49 -1.21 -24.24
N GLU A 106 -3.07 -0.27 -25.07
CA GLU A 106 -2.85 -0.49 -26.50
C GLU A 106 -1.39 -0.89 -26.75
N LEU A 107 -1.19 -2.01 -27.44
CA LEU A 107 0.10 -2.58 -27.79
C LEU A 107 0.24 -2.65 -29.31
N ASN A 108 1.46 -2.40 -29.79
CA ASN A 108 1.80 -2.59 -31.19
C ASN A 108 1.91 -4.08 -31.54
N GLN A 109 2.09 -4.37 -32.83
CA GLN A 109 2.46 -5.71 -33.27
C GLN A 109 3.76 -6.16 -32.59
N GLY A 110 3.77 -7.36 -32.02
CA GLY A 110 4.93 -7.85 -31.28
C GLY A 110 4.67 -9.15 -30.54
N VAL A 111 5.70 -9.63 -29.86
CA VAL A 111 5.63 -10.72 -28.89
C VAL A 111 5.86 -10.11 -27.52
N TYR A 112 5.05 -10.51 -26.56
CA TYR A 112 5.08 -9.97 -25.21
C TYR A 112 5.04 -11.10 -24.19
N GLN A 113 5.66 -10.88 -23.05
CA GLN A 113 5.39 -11.63 -21.84
C GLN A 113 4.90 -10.71 -20.75
N TRP A 114 4.03 -11.23 -19.90
CA TRP A 114 3.47 -10.49 -18.79
C TRP A 114 3.32 -11.33 -17.54
N GLN A 115 3.32 -10.65 -16.40
CA GLN A 115 3.11 -11.21 -15.07
C GLN A 115 2.44 -10.18 -14.16
N ALA A 116 1.76 -10.66 -13.13
CA ALA A 116 1.21 -9.83 -12.06
C ALA A 116 1.47 -10.48 -10.69
N ARG A 117 1.58 -9.65 -9.66
CA ARG A 117 1.69 -10.08 -8.26
C ARG A 117 0.86 -9.19 -7.33
N PRO A 118 0.35 -9.71 -6.20
CA PRO A 118 -0.30 -8.90 -5.18
C PRO A 118 0.73 -8.07 -4.39
N GLU A 119 0.34 -6.87 -3.94
CA GLU A 119 1.12 -6.02 -3.02
C GLU A 119 0.16 -5.43 -1.96
N ASN A 120 0.65 -5.25 -0.73
CA ASN A 120 0.03 -4.43 0.31
C ASN A 120 1.06 -3.47 0.92
N ASP A 121 0.72 -2.72 1.97
CA ASP A 121 1.60 -1.68 2.49
C ASP A 121 2.81 -2.29 3.24
N GLY A 122 2.67 -3.52 3.75
CA GLY A 122 3.72 -4.22 4.50
C GLY A 122 4.54 -5.25 3.72
N SER A 123 4.03 -5.79 2.61
CA SER A 123 4.63 -6.94 1.92
C SER A 123 4.27 -7.02 0.43
N VAL A 124 5.05 -7.81 -0.30
CA VAL A 124 4.81 -8.09 -1.73
C VAL A 124 4.74 -9.58 -1.96
N GLY A 125 3.87 -10.00 -2.87
CA GLY A 125 3.75 -11.38 -3.28
C GLY A 125 4.74 -11.82 -4.34
N LEU A 126 4.55 -13.05 -4.79
CA LEU A 126 5.30 -13.66 -5.87
C LEU A 126 4.62 -13.35 -7.20
N PHE A 127 5.45 -13.19 -8.23
CA PHE A 127 4.96 -13.32 -9.61
C PHE A 127 4.62 -14.78 -9.88
N GLN A 128 3.48 -15.04 -10.50
CA GLN A 128 3.12 -16.36 -11.00
C GLN A 128 3.91 -16.72 -12.28
N GLU A 129 3.62 -17.88 -12.87
CA GLU A 129 4.03 -18.23 -14.23
C GLU A 129 3.70 -17.11 -15.22
N ARG A 130 4.69 -16.80 -16.06
CA ARG A 130 4.62 -15.75 -17.07
C ARG A 130 3.78 -16.23 -18.23
N ARG A 131 2.92 -15.37 -18.75
CA ARG A 131 2.11 -15.66 -19.92
C ARG A 131 2.60 -14.93 -21.14
N THR A 132 2.51 -15.59 -22.29
CA THR A 132 2.93 -15.05 -23.58
C THR A 132 1.73 -14.56 -24.38
N LEU A 133 1.90 -13.43 -25.07
CA LEU A 133 0.94 -12.84 -25.99
C LEU A 133 1.66 -12.48 -27.29
N ARG A 134 1.03 -12.73 -28.43
CA ARG A 134 1.52 -12.27 -29.74
C ARG A 134 0.44 -11.49 -30.48
N ILE A 135 0.76 -10.25 -30.83
CA ILE A 135 -0.09 -9.41 -31.67
C ILE A 135 0.44 -9.47 -33.11
N ILE A 136 -0.44 -9.78 -34.06
CA ILE A 136 -0.14 -9.88 -35.49
C ILE A 136 -0.96 -8.86 -36.29
N LYS A 137 -0.54 -8.61 -37.53
CA LYS A 137 -1.32 -7.82 -38.51
C LYS A 137 -2.52 -8.60 -39.07
#